data_AF-A0A7J6VX24-F1
#
_entry.id   AF-A0A7J6VX24-F1
#
_cell.length_a   1.000
_cell.length_b   1.000
_cell.length_c   1.000
_cell.angle_alpha   90.00
_cell.angle_beta   90.00
_cell.angle_gamma   90.00
#
_symmetry.space_group_name_H-M   'P 1'
#
loop_
_entity.id
_entity.type
_entity.pdbx_description
1 polymer ?
#
loop_
_entity_poly.entity_id
_entity_poly.type
_entity_poly.pdbx_seq_one_letter_code
_entity_poly.pdbx_strand_id
1 'polypeptide(L)' 'MKVIGSQPNVYTYSIVIDALCRCGQSTRAHDVFAEMIYVGCSPNSVTFNNLMRVHVEAGRTEKVLQ' A
#
# COMPACT_ATOMS: atom_id res chain seq x y z
N MET A 1 -14.74 9.62 2.46
CA MET A 1 -15.15 10.27 3.72
C MET A 1 -14.15 9.88 4.81
N LYS A 2 -13.33 10.82 5.29
CA LYS A 2 -12.42 10.60 6.42
C LYS A 2 -13.23 10.91 7.68
N VAL A 3 -13.70 9.89 8.39
CA VAL A 3 -14.36 10.08 9.69
C VAL A 3 -13.26 10.49 10.67
N ILE A 4 -13.27 11.76 11.08
CA ILE A 4 -12.31 12.34 12.02
C ILE A 4 -12.53 11.65 13.37
N GLY A 5 -11.76 10.60 13.66
CA GLY A 5 -11.83 9.89 14.95
C GLY A 5 -11.65 8.37 14.89
N SER A 6 -11.77 7.72 13.73
CA SER A 6 -11.49 6.28 13.60
C SER A 6 -10.08 6.06 13.07
N GLN A 7 -9.23 5.37 13.85
CA GLN A 7 -7.92 4.94 13.35
C GLN A 7 -8.12 4.14 12.05
N PRO A 8 -7.37 4.46 10.98
CA PRO A 8 -7.48 3.72 9.73
C PRO A 8 -7.13 2.25 9.99
N ASN A 9 -8.05 1.36 9.65
CA ASN A 9 -7.84 -0.07 9.76
C ASN A 9 -7.18 -0.61 8.47
N VAL A 10 -6.84 -1.91 8.49
CA VAL A 10 -6.22 -2.62 7.37
C VAL A 10 -6.95 -2.38 6.05
N TYR A 11 -8.29 -2.39 6.07
CA TYR A 11 -9.10 -2.15 4.87
C TYR A 11 -8.93 -0.75 4.30
N THR A 12 -8.85 0.26 5.18
CA THR A 12 -8.67 1.65 4.77
C THR A 12 -7.32 1.82 4.08
N TYR A 13 -6.25 1.31 4.69
CA TYR A 13 -4.91 1.33 4.09
C TYR A 13 -4.87 0.56 2.77
N SER A 14 -5.46 -0.64 2.71
CA SER A 14 -5.48 -1.44 1.48
C SER A 14 -6.21 -0.76 0.33
N ILE A 15 -7.32 -0.06 0.58
CA ILE A 15 -8.04 0.70 -0.47
C ILE A 15 -7.18 1.86 -0.99
N VAL A 16 -6.53 2.61 -0.09
CA VAL A 16 -5.68 3.74 -0.48
C VAL A 16 -4.46 3.25 -1.27
N ILE A 17 -3.82 2.17 -0.82
CA ILE A 17 -2.69 1.54 -1.50
C ILE A 17 -3.12 1.05 -2.89
N ASP A 18 -4.25 0.32 -3.01
CA ASP A 18 -4.76 -0.12 -4.33
C ASP A 18 -5.03 1.05 -5.29
N ALA A 19 -5.66 2.12 -4.80
CA ALA A 19 -5.95 3.29 -5.60
C ALA A 19 -4.66 4.00 -6.08
N LEU A 20 -3.70 4.20 -5.18
CA LEU A 20 -2.39 4.79 -5.52
C LEU A 20 -1.63 3.91 -6.53
N CYS A 21 -1.69 2.60 -6.32
CA CYS A 21 -1.12 1.60 -7.22
C CYS A 21 -1.70 1.71 -8.63
N ARG A 22 -3.03 1.75 -8.76
CA ARG A 22 -3.74 1.88 -10.05
C ARG A 22 -3.51 3.23 -10.74
N CYS A 23 -3.18 4.27 -9.98
CA CYS A 23 -2.79 5.57 -10.50
C CYS A 23 -1.28 5.67 -10.85
N GLY A 24 -0.51 4.57 -10.73
CA GLY A 24 0.93 4.57 -10.97
C GLY A 24 1.75 5.33 -9.90
N GLN A 25 1.11 5.76 -8.81
CA GLN A 25 1.73 6.51 -7.72
C GLN A 25 2.43 5.58 -6.72
N SER A 26 3.35 4.77 -7.23
CA SER A 26 4.11 3.76 -6.46
C SER A 26 4.81 4.31 -5.22
N THR A 27 5.47 5.46 -5.30
CA THR A 27 6.14 6.10 -4.15
C THR A 27 5.16 6.41 -3.02
N ARG A 28 3.99 6.99 -3.34
CA ARG A 28 2.98 7.30 -2.34
C ARG A 28 2.34 6.03 -1.76
N ALA A 29 2.19 4.98 -2.56
CA ALA A 29 1.71 3.69 -2.08
C ALA A 29 2.67 3.11 -1.03
N HIS A 30 3.98 3.25 -1.24
CA HIS A 30 5.01 2.87 -0.27
C HIS A 30 4.97 3.72 1.00
N ASP A 31 4.78 5.04 0.88
CA ASP A 31 4.66 5.93 2.06
C ASP A 31 3.46 5.52 2.94
N VAL A 32 2.32 5.24 2.31
CA VAL A 32 1.11 4.79 3.02
C VAL A 32 1.28 3.40 3.63
N PHE A 33 2.02 2.51 2.97
CA PHE A 33 2.38 1.20 3.52
C PHE A 33 3.32 1.32 4.73
N ALA A 34 4.30 2.24 4.68
CA ALA A 34 5.18 2.51 5.81
C ALA A 34 4.40 3.10 7.00
N GLU A 35 3.46 4.01 6.74
CA GLU A 35 2.55 4.54 7.76
C GLU A 35 1.75 3.43 8.42
N MET A 36 1.18 2.52 7.62
CA MET A 36 0.41 1.36 8.09
C MET A 36 1.23 0.51 9.08
N ILE A 37 2.49 0.23 8.78
CA ILE A 37 3.39 -0.51 9.68
C ILE A 37 3.71 0.31 10.94
N TYR A 38 3.99 1.60 10.79
CA TYR A 38 4.36 2.49 11.90
C TYR A 38 3.25 2.59 12.95
N VAL A 39 1.99 2.60 12.52
CA VAL A 39 0.84 2.62 13.45
C VAL A 39 0.47 1.23 14.00
N GLY A 40 1.26 0.19 13.70
CA GLY A 40 1.03 -1.18 14.17
C GLY A 40 -0.10 -1.91 13.44
N CYS A 41 -0.54 -1.39 12.29
CA CYS A 41 -1.59 -2.00 11.48
C CYS A 41 -0.95 -3.06 10.57
N SER A 42 -1.23 -4.35 10.82
CA SER A 42 -0.57 -5.43 10.08
C SER A 42 -1.09 -5.51 8.64
N PRO A 43 -0.22 -5.39 7.61
CA PRO A 43 -0.64 -5.55 6.22
C PRO A 43 -1.16 -6.96 5.95
N ASN A 44 -2.15 -7.06 5.06
CA ASN A 44 -2.72 -8.33 4.65
C ASN A 44 -2.20 -8.76 3.27
N SER A 45 -2.49 -9.99 2.86
CA SER A 45 -2.03 -10.54 1.57
C SER A 45 -2.47 -9.70 0.37
N VAL A 46 -3.58 -8.96 0.48
CA VAL A 46 -4.06 -8.05 -0.57
C VAL A 46 -3.14 -6.83 -0.68
N THR A 47 -2.69 -6.26 0.44
CA THR A 47 -1.74 -5.14 0.47
C THR A 47 -0.43 -5.51 -0.23
N PHE A 48 0.12 -6.69 0.08
CA PHE A 48 1.34 -7.18 -0.55
C PHE A 48 1.17 -7.46 -2.05
N ASN A 49 0.08 -8.13 -2.44
CA ASN A 49 -0.20 -8.42 -3.85
C ASN A 49 -0.33 -7.15 -4.69
N ASN A 50 -0.94 -6.09 -4.14
CA ASN A 50 -1.09 -4.82 -4.84
C ASN A 50 0.24 -4.08 -5.02
N LEU A 51 1.13 -4.12 -4.02
CA LEU A 51 2.47 -3.54 -4.14
C LEU A 51 3.33 -4.32 -5.15
N MET A 52 3.28 -5.65 -5.11
CA MET A 52 3.96 -6.50 -6.10
C MET A 52 3.45 -6.24 -7.53
N ARG A 53 2.13 -6.13 -7.72
CA ARG A 53 1.53 -5.83 -9.04
C ARG A 53 2.06 -4.53 -9.63
N VAL A 54 2.22 -3.48 -8.82
CA VAL A 54 2.78 -2.20 -9.28
C VAL A 54 4.25 -2.30 -9.68
N HIS A 55 5.05 -3.09 -8.97
CA HIS A 55 6.44 -3.30 -9.36
C HIS A 55 6.56 -4.04 -10.70
N VAL A 56 5.67 -5.01 -10.95
CA VAL A 56 5.61 -5.75 -12.21
C VAL A 56 5.07 -4.88 -13.36
N GLU A 57 3.99 -4.13 -13.14
CA GLU A 57 3.38 -3.25 -14.15
C GLU A 57 4.24 -2.02 -14.49
N ALA A 58 5.03 -1.52 -13.54
CA ALA A 58 5.98 -0.43 -13.77
C ALA A 58 7.25 -0.85 -14.51
N GLY A 59 7.39 -2.13 -14.91
CA GLY A 59 8.61 -2.65 -15.55
C GLY A 59 9.86 -2.59 -14.66
N ARG A 60 9.68 -2.38 -13.36
CA ARG A 60 10.75 -2.31 -12.35
C ARG A 60 10.78 -3.61 -11.56
N THR A 61 11.10 -4.69 -12.26
CA THR A 61 11.45 -6.00 -11.69
C THR A 61 12.87 -6.00 -11.13
N GLU A 62 13.21 -5.03 -10.30
CA GLU A 62 14.48 -5.07 -9.57
C GLU A 62 14.23 -4.86 -8.08
N LYS A 63 14.61 -5.89 -7.32
CA LYS A 63 14.70 -5.96 -5.86
C LYS A 63 13.38 -6.23 -5.13
N VAL A 64 12.87 -7.43 -5.33
CA VAL A 64 12.21 -8.15 -4.23
C VAL A 64 13.13 -9.34 -3.90
N LEU A 65 13.72 -9.30 -2.70
CA LEU A 65 14.67 -10.24 -2.07
C LEU A 65 16.16 -9.99 -2.35
N GLN A 66 16.80 -9.31 -1.39
CA GLN A 66 18.12 -9.71 -0.89
C GLN A 66 18.05 -9.80 0.63
#